data_AF-A0A7J5E7E5-F1
#
_entry.id   AF-A0A7J5E7E5-F1
#
_cell.length_a   1.000
_cell.length_b   1.000
_cell.length_c   1.000
_cell.angle_alpha   90.00
_cell.angle_beta   90.00
_cell.angle_gamma   90.00
#
_symmetry.space_group_name_H-M   'P 1'
#
loop_
_entity.id
_entity.type
_entity.pdbx_description
1 polymer ?
#
loop_
_entity_poly.entity_id
_entity_poly.type
_entity_poly.pdbx_seq_one_letter_code
_entity_poly.pdbx_strand_id
1 'polypeptide(L)'
;VEACANALHEHIKEKMLRNNLKTTNRYSPGYCNWKVNEQHLLFSLLPKNFCGIKLTDSALMLPIKSISGIIGIGEKVKYSEYSCNECNIKDCTYRTITVRKKSTKN
;
A
#
# COMPACT_ATOMS: atom_id res chain seq x y z
N VAL A 1 -7.40 -1.54 -9.54
CA VAL A 1 -7.03 -1.96 -8.17
C VAL A 1 -6.50 -0.82 -7.32
N GLU A 2 -5.46 -0.07 -7.73
CA GLU A 2 -4.90 1.02 -6.90
C GLU A 2 -5.93 2.07 -6.46
N ALA A 3 -6.75 2.59 -7.39
CA ALA A 3 -7.79 3.56 -7.04
C ALA A 3 -8.78 3.03 -6.00
N CYS A 4 -9.13 1.74 -6.09
CA CYS A 4 -9.99 1.08 -5.11
C CYS A 4 -9.30 0.94 -3.75
N ALA A 5 -8.02 0.55 -3.73
CA ALA A 5 -7.23 0.47 -2.50
C ALA A 5 -7.05 1.84 -1.82
N ASN A 6 -6.95 2.92 -2.61
CA ASN A 6 -6.89 4.29 -2.08
C ASN A 6 -8.24 4.71 -1.50
N ALA A 7 -9.35 4.46 -2.19
CA ALA A 7 -10.69 4.73 -1.68
C ALA A 7 -10.97 3.95 -0.38
N LEU A 8 -10.57 2.68 -0.33
CA LEU A 8 -10.69 1.84 0.87
C LEU A 8 -9.85 2.40 2.03
N HIS A 9 -8.62 2.84 1.77
CA HIS A 9 -7.78 3.42 2.81
C HIS A 9 -8.39 4.73 3.35
N GLU A 10 -8.84 5.65 2.50
CA GLU A 10 -9.49 6.87 2.98
C GLU A 10 -10.76 6.56 3.78
N HIS A 11 -11.58 5.58 3.34
CA HIS A 11 -12.73 5.13 4.11
C HIS A 11 -12.34 4.59 5.51
N ILE A 12 -11.30 3.77 5.60
CA ILE A 12 -10.79 3.25 6.88
C ILE A 12 -10.32 4.41 7.77
N LYS A 13 -9.55 5.35 7.20
CA LYS A 13 -9.03 6.52 7.91
C LYS A 13 -10.15 7.39 8.47
N GLU A 14 -11.16 7.72 7.67
CA GLU A 14 -12.34 8.46 8.13
C GLU A 14 -13.05 7.75 9.28
N LYS A 15 -13.22 6.43 9.18
CA LYS A 15 -13.85 5.61 10.23
C LYS A 15 -13.03 5.60 11.52
N MET A 16 -11.70 5.49 11.43
CA MET A 16 -10.82 5.49 12.61
C MET A 16 -10.74 6.87 13.28
N LEU A 17 -10.76 7.95 12.49
CA LEU A 17 -10.76 9.31 13.03
C LEU A 17 -12.00 9.59 13.91
N ARG A 18 -13.17 9.04 13.57
CA ARG A 18 -14.38 9.13 14.41
C ARG A 18 -14.22 8.44 15.77
N ASN A 19 -13.24 7.56 15.91
CA ASN A 19 -12.91 6.84 17.15
C ASN A 19 -11.64 7.39 17.82
N ASN A 20 -11.19 8.61 17.48
CA ASN A 20 -9.94 9.22 17.95
C ASN A 20 -8.67 8.39 17.62
N LEU A 21 -8.73 7.52 16.61
CA LEU A 21 -7.60 6.71 16.15
C LEU A 21 -7.07 7.24 14.81
N LYS A 22 -5.78 7.02 14.58
CA LYS A 22 -5.08 7.36 13.32
C LYS A 22 -4.70 6.09 12.57
N THR A 23 -4.33 6.25 11.31
CA THR A 23 -3.82 5.16 10.46
C THR A 23 -2.39 5.43 10.01
N THR A 24 -1.62 4.38 9.73
CA THR A 24 -0.35 4.47 9.01
C THR A 24 -0.59 4.51 7.50
N ASN A 25 0.48 4.70 6.72
CA ASN A 25 0.49 4.34 5.31
C ASN A 25 0.11 2.86 5.10
N ARG A 26 -0.42 2.54 3.92
CA ARG A 26 -0.62 1.14 3.49
C ARG A 26 0.74 0.58 3.13
N TYR A 27 1.12 -0.53 3.76
CA TYR A 27 2.40 -1.17 3.53
C TYR A 27 2.20 -2.60 3.05
N SER A 28 3.02 -3.05 2.10
CA SER A 28 2.82 -4.33 1.42
C SER A 28 4.14 -5.07 1.24
N PRO A 29 4.16 -6.41 1.28
CA PRO A 29 5.33 -7.20 0.91
C PRO A 29 5.85 -6.80 -0.48
N GLY A 30 7.16 -6.61 -0.60
CA GLY A 30 7.82 -6.06 -1.79
C GLY A 30 8.16 -4.56 -1.72
N TYR A 31 7.69 -3.83 -0.71
CA TYR A 31 8.05 -2.42 -0.47
C TYR A 31 9.18 -2.30 0.58
N CYS A 32 10.01 -1.26 0.46
CA CYS A 32 10.99 -0.75 1.46
C CYS A 32 11.58 -1.81 2.43
N ASN A 33 12.20 -2.86 1.89
CA ASN A 33 12.86 -3.98 2.61
C ASN A 33 11.94 -5.06 3.17
N TRP A 34 10.62 -4.98 2.99
CA TRP A 34 9.73 -6.11 3.23
C TRP A 34 9.86 -7.10 2.08
N LYS A 35 10.41 -8.28 2.36
CA LYS A 35 10.59 -9.33 1.35
C LYS A 35 9.24 -9.76 0.76
N VAL A 36 9.19 -9.94 -0.57
CA VAL A 36 7.95 -10.30 -1.28
C VAL A 36 7.42 -11.69 -0.87
N ASN A 37 8.29 -12.63 -0.49
CA ASN A 37 7.89 -13.97 -0.04
C ASN A 37 7.04 -13.95 1.25
N GLU A 38 7.17 -12.91 2.07
CA GLU A 38 6.33 -12.69 3.27
C GLU A 38 4.85 -12.43 2.92
N GLN A 39 4.53 -12.25 1.64
CA GLN A 39 3.16 -12.28 1.14
C GLN A 39 2.43 -13.60 1.51
N HIS A 40 3.13 -14.73 1.52
CA HIS A 40 2.55 -16.01 1.96
C HIS A 40 2.16 -15.96 3.43
N LEU A 41 3.01 -15.36 4.29
CA LEU A 41 2.71 -15.16 5.70
C LEU A 41 1.49 -14.24 5.87
N LEU A 42 1.44 -13.11 5.14
CA LEU A 42 0.29 -12.21 5.16
C LEU A 42 -1.02 -12.94 4.79
N PHE A 43 -0.99 -13.77 3.74
CA PHE A 43 -2.16 -14.55 3.31
C PHE A 43 -2.54 -15.66 4.29
N SER A 44 -1.59 -16.17 5.08
CA SER A 44 -1.89 -17.16 6.13
C SER A 44 -2.79 -16.61 7.25
N LEU A 45 -2.82 -15.29 7.41
CA LEU A 45 -3.70 -14.59 8.37
C LEU A 45 -5.13 -14.40 7.85
N LEU A 46 -5.36 -14.64 6.56
CA LEU A 46 -6.66 -14.50 5.91
C LEU A 46 -7.37 -15.85 5.82
N PRO A 47 -8.71 -15.87 5.73
CA PRO A 47 -9.44 -17.09 5.43
C PRO A 47 -8.95 -17.76 4.14
N LYS A 48 -9.08 -19.09 4.06
CA LYS A 48 -8.75 -19.82 2.82
C LYS A 48 -9.55 -19.27 1.65
N ASN A 49 -8.89 -19.10 0.50
CA ASN A 49 -9.50 -18.58 -0.74
C ASN A 49 -10.16 -17.20 -0.59
N PHE A 50 -9.63 -16.36 0.32
CA PHE A 50 -10.14 -15.00 0.54
C PHE A 50 -10.14 -14.20 -0.77
N CYS A 51 -11.31 -13.66 -1.12
CA CYS A 51 -11.55 -12.93 -2.36
C CYS A 51 -11.17 -13.68 -3.65
N GLY A 52 -11.02 -15.02 -3.60
CA GLY A 52 -10.59 -15.82 -4.76
C GLY A 52 -9.14 -15.58 -5.19
N ILE A 53 -8.31 -14.94 -4.36
CA ILE A 53 -6.92 -14.64 -4.69
C ILE A 53 -6.02 -15.81 -4.30
N LYS A 54 -5.11 -16.20 -5.20
CA LYS A 54 -4.09 -17.23 -4.98
C LYS A 54 -2.69 -16.63 -5.09
N LEU A 55 -1.72 -17.25 -4.44
CA LEU A 55 -0.30 -16.93 -4.58
C LEU A 55 0.39 -18.05 -5.36
N THR A 56 1.29 -17.68 -6.28
CA THR A 56 2.28 -18.61 -6.85
C THR A 56 3.39 -18.90 -5.83
N ASP A 57 4.24 -19.88 -6.10
CA ASP A 57 5.42 -20.17 -5.26
C ASP A 57 6.41 -18.99 -5.17
N SER A 58 6.39 -18.13 -6.18
CA SER A 58 7.16 -16.87 -6.23
C SER A 58 6.45 -15.68 -5.57
N ALA A 59 5.36 -15.92 -4.82
CA ALA A 59 4.54 -14.91 -4.15
C ALA A 59 3.79 -13.93 -5.07
N LEU A 60 3.66 -14.23 -6.36
CA LEU A 60 2.83 -13.43 -7.28
C LEU A 60 1.35 -13.70 -7.02
N MET A 61 0.55 -12.64 -6.96
CA MET A 61 -0.90 -12.76 -6.81
C MET A 61 -1.59 -13.10 -8.13
N LEU A 62 -2.56 -14.01 -8.07
CA LEU A 62 -3.48 -14.37 -9.14
C LEU A 62 -4.92 -14.11 -8.68
N PRO A 63 -5.68 -13.24 -9.37
CA PRO A 63 -5.32 -12.48 -10.58
C PRO A 63 -4.17 -11.47 -10.39
N ILE A 64 -3.41 -11.18 -11.45
CA ILE A 64 -2.23 -10.28 -11.41
C ILE A 64 -2.60 -8.87 -10.96
N LYS A 65 -3.77 -8.38 -11.37
CA LYS A 65 -4.31 -7.09 -10.92
C LYS A 65 -4.97 -7.28 -9.55
N SER A 66 -4.14 -7.53 -8.54
CA SER A 66 -4.50 -7.66 -7.13
C SER A 66 -3.57 -6.81 -6.27
N ILE A 67 -4.01 -6.48 -5.06
CA ILE A 67 -3.21 -5.75 -4.08
C ILE A 67 -3.47 -6.30 -2.68
N SER A 68 -2.40 -6.45 -1.90
CA SER A 68 -2.43 -6.80 -0.48
C SER A 68 -1.74 -5.69 0.32
N GLY A 69 -1.95 -5.67 1.64
CA GLY A 69 -1.19 -4.80 2.51
C GLY A 69 -1.76 -4.73 3.91
N ILE A 70 -1.04 -4.02 4.78
CA ILE A 70 -1.40 -3.74 6.16
C ILE A 70 -1.56 -2.23 6.33
N ILE A 71 -2.47 -1.84 7.22
CA ILE A 71 -2.64 -0.47 7.71
C ILE A 71 -2.63 -0.57 9.23
N GLY A 72 -1.64 0.03 9.88
CA GLY A 72 -1.59 0.13 11.34
C GLY A 72 -2.60 1.15 11.84
N ILE A 73 -3.28 0.84 12.93
CA ILE A 73 -4.26 1.71 13.58
C ILE A 73 -3.80 1.96 15.02
N GLY A 74 -3.86 3.21 15.48
CA GLY A 74 -3.55 3.54 16.86
C GLY A 74 -3.61 5.04 17.15
N GLU A 75 -3.51 5.42 18.42
CA GLU A 75 -3.56 6.84 18.84
C GLU A 75 -2.31 7.62 18.41
N LYS A 76 -1.15 6.95 18.43
CA LYS A 76 0.18 7.55 18.21
C LYS A 76 0.79 7.18 16.86
N VAL A 77 0.06 6.48 16.00
CA VAL A 77 0.57 6.17 14.65
C VAL A 77 0.56 7.42 13.78
N LYS A 78 1.44 7.43 12.78
CA LYS A 78 1.60 8.54 11.85
C LYS A 78 1.35 8.05 10.42
N TYR A 79 0.54 8.81 9.70
CA TYR A 79 0.50 8.78 8.26
C TYR A 79 1.55 9.78 7.74
N SER A 80 2.43 9.34 6.85
CA SER A 80 3.36 10.23 6.15
C SER A 80 2.88 10.42 4.73
N GLU A 81 3.06 11.63 4.18
CA GLU A 81 2.98 11.77 2.73
C GLU A 81 4.07 10.92 2.08
N TYR A 82 3.72 10.27 0.97
CA TYR A 82 4.69 9.49 0.20
C TYR A 82 5.66 10.46 -0.50
N SER A 83 6.85 10.62 0.07
CA SER A 83 7.93 11.41 -0.52
C SER A 83 8.61 10.60 -1.63
N CYS A 84 8.14 10.76 -2.88
CA CYS A 84 8.90 10.26 -4.03
C CYS A 84 10.28 10.93 -4.16
N ASN A 85 10.48 12.09 -3.50
CA ASN A 85 11.74 12.83 -3.51
C ASN A 85 12.83 12.10 -2.70
N GLU A 86 12.47 11.44 -1.60
CA GLU A 86 13.40 10.71 -0.72
C GLU A 86 13.56 9.23 -1.10
N CYS A 87 12.89 8.77 -2.16
CA CYS A 87 12.97 7.39 -2.62
C CYS A 87 14.27 7.12 -3.39
N ASN A 88 15.01 6.07 -3.00
CA ASN A 88 16.29 5.68 -3.61
C ASN A 88 16.18 4.90 -4.94
N ILE A 89 14.97 4.67 -5.46
CA ILE A 89 14.77 3.96 -6.74
C ILE A 89 15.23 4.84 -7.91
N LYS A 90 16.35 4.47 -8.53
CA LYS A 90 16.83 5.12 -9.76
C LYS A 90 15.82 4.92 -10.90
N ASP A 91 15.66 5.91 -11.76
CA ASP A 91 14.81 5.87 -12.97
C ASP A 91 13.31 5.56 -12.75
N CYS A 92 12.72 6.12 -11.69
CA CYS A 92 11.29 5.96 -11.39
C CYS A 92 10.39 6.85 -12.28
N THR A 93 9.59 6.24 -13.16
CA THR A 93 8.62 6.93 -14.03
C THR A 93 7.63 7.79 -13.26
N TYR A 94 7.20 7.35 -12.07
CA TYR A 94 6.24 8.08 -11.25
C TYR A 94 6.83 9.41 -10.74
N ARG A 95 8.12 9.42 -10.39
CA ARG A 95 8.84 10.65 -9.99
C ARG A 95 8.93 11.63 -11.16
N THR A 96 9.26 11.17 -12.37
CA THR A 96 9.30 12.01 -13.58
C THR A 96 7.95 12.68 -13.86
N ILE A 97 6.84 11.94 -13.75
CA ILE A 97 5.49 12.48 -13.95
C ILE A 97 5.15 13.53 -12.89
N THR A 98 5.54 13.28 -11.64
CA THR A 98 5.23 14.19 -10.51
C THR A 98 5.98 15.51 -10.62
N VAL A 99 7.25 15.48 -11.05
CA VAL A 99 8.06 16.68 -11.33
C VAL A 99 7.44 17.51 -12.45
N ARG A 100 7.00 16.86 -13.55
CA ARG A 100 6.35 17.56 -14.68
C ARG A 100 5.06 18.27 -14.28
N LYS A 101 4.22 17.66 -13.43
CA LYS A 101 2.98 18.26 -12.92
C LYS A 101 3.23 19.46 -12.00
N LYS A 102 4.35 19.50 -11.28
CA LYS A 102 4.74 20.68 -10.47
C LYS A 102 5.22 21.83 -11.35
N SER A 103 5.96 21.54 -12.43
CA SER A 103 6.47 22.55 -13.37
C SER A 103 5.39 23.24 -14.21
N THR A 104 4.19 22.65 -14.34
CA THR A 104 3.06 23.23 -15.11
C THR A 104 2.06 23.98 -14.22
N LYS A 105 2.26 23.98 -12.90
CA LYS A 105 1.44 24.70 -11.90
C LYS A 105 2.09 25.97 -11.36
N ASN A 106 3.28 26.32 -11.88
CA ASN A 106 3.97 27.59 -11.64
C ASN A 106 3.84 28.48 -12.87
#